data_AF-A0A7X8FFG0-F1
#
_entry.id   AF-A0A7X8FFG0-F1
#
_cell.length_a   1.000
_cell.length_b   1.000
_cell.length_c   1.000
_cell.angle_alpha   90.00
_cell.angle_beta   90.00
_cell.angle_gamma   90.00
#
_symmetry.space_group_name_H-M   'P 1'
#
loop_
_entity.id
_entity.type
_entity.pdbx_description
1 polymer ?
#
loop_
_entity_poly.entity_id
_entity_poly.type
_entity_poly.pdbx_seq_one_letter_code
_entity_poly.pdbx_strand_id
1 'polypeptide(L)'
;MKVNRDYYYSDIDYQITVNYAAEDESYEKEFNNSLTKANGIQINQTLTGNLQSSDDVDYYKFTIGATTSAHINLRHELVDSGSWVVTLLDADNQSVTKFTASSYEINKDSSTVNLSPGSYYIKVVRDYYMSDLDYYLTVFTPQYIPVQSITIYPSTLNLTVGGSPVTLKVSLNPANASKPALKWSSSNSQVAVVKNGQVTPIGPGQAIITVESMEGSVSATCTVSVSENGPNWKELPGGRTVAGNYEWTVKFNKKVDPTTVPGNIYVKNAQGQIMLTPLQVMPDGQSVKIIPQNNYASGKYHIYVDPRLSSQDGRILKQGVRMQFSVN
;
A
#
# COMPACT_ATOMS: atom_id res chain seq x y z
N MET A 1 -28.15 15.03 -42.42
CA MET A 1 -28.30 15.63 -43.77
C MET A 1 -29.54 16.52 -43.80
N LYS A 2 -29.38 17.82 -44.07
CA LYS A 2 -30.49 18.78 -44.17
C LYS A 2 -30.64 19.21 -45.64
N VAL A 3 -31.82 19.01 -46.23
CA VAL A 3 -32.15 19.55 -47.55
C VAL A 3 -32.82 20.91 -47.33
N ASN A 4 -32.14 21.99 -47.71
CA ASN A 4 -32.70 23.35 -47.62
C ASN A 4 -33.25 23.78 -48.99
N ARG A 5 -34.32 24.58 -48.98
CA ARG A 5 -34.79 25.30 -50.17
C ARG A 5 -33.89 26.50 -50.43
N ASP A 6 -33.51 26.67 -51.68
CA ASP A 6 -32.82 27.87 -52.15
C ASP A 6 -33.76 28.77 -52.97
N TYR A 7 -33.33 29.99 -53.31
CA TYR A 7 -34.14 31.03 -53.98
C TYR A 7 -34.72 30.60 -55.35
N TYR A 8 -34.15 29.57 -55.97
CA TYR A 8 -34.63 28.93 -57.19
C TYR A 8 -34.97 27.47 -56.90
N TYR A 9 -36.26 27.16 -56.78
CA TYR A 9 -36.74 25.79 -56.55
C TYR A 9 -37.49 25.27 -57.78
N SER A 10 -37.49 23.94 -57.94
CA SER A 10 -38.33 23.25 -58.92
C SER A 10 -39.23 22.25 -58.20
N ASP A 11 -40.47 22.07 -58.68
CA ASP A 11 -41.47 21.14 -58.11
C ASP A 11 -41.22 19.67 -58.49
N ILE A 12 -39.96 19.28 -58.71
CA ILE A 12 -39.61 17.92 -59.11
C ILE A 12 -39.43 17.06 -57.86
N ASP A 13 -40.16 15.93 -57.81
CA ASP A 13 -39.99 14.92 -56.78
C ASP A 13 -38.56 14.35 -56.82
N TYR A 14 -37.88 14.32 -55.67
CA TYR A 14 -36.58 13.70 -55.54
C TYR A 14 -36.66 12.49 -54.61
N GLN A 15 -35.90 11.44 -54.94
CA GLN A 15 -35.66 10.30 -54.06
C GLN A 15 -34.20 10.33 -53.61
N ILE A 16 -33.99 10.33 -52.29
CA ILE A 16 -32.66 10.16 -51.69
C ILE A 16 -32.57 8.73 -51.17
N THR A 17 -31.57 7.99 -51.63
CA THR A 17 -31.22 6.68 -51.07
C THR A 17 -29.95 6.84 -50.26
N VAL A 18 -30.05 6.62 -48.95
CA VAL A 18 -28.89 6.64 -48.05
C VAL A 18 -28.34 5.21 -47.98
N ASN A 19 -27.17 4.97 -48.57
CA ASN A 19 -26.39 3.77 -48.34
C ASN A 19 -25.51 3.99 -47.11
N TYR A 20 -25.99 3.56 -45.95
CA TYR A 20 -25.29 3.72 -44.66
C TYR A 20 -24.83 2.36 -44.14
N ALA A 21 -23.55 2.27 -43.76
CA ALA A 21 -23.05 1.24 -42.87
C ALA A 21 -23.18 1.76 -41.44
N ALA A 22 -23.64 0.94 -40.50
CA ALA A 22 -23.75 1.35 -39.09
C ALA A 22 -22.41 1.95 -38.61
N GLU A 23 -22.43 3.23 -38.22
CA GLU A 23 -21.30 3.91 -37.59
C GLU A 23 -20.84 3.10 -36.39
N ASP A 24 -19.52 3.07 -36.24
CA ASP A 24 -18.83 2.55 -35.07
C ASP A 24 -19.41 3.20 -33.80
N GLU A 25 -19.43 2.50 -32.66
CA GLU A 25 -19.91 3.06 -31.38
C GLU A 25 -19.12 4.31 -30.94
N SER A 26 -18.04 4.61 -31.65
CA SER A 26 -17.21 5.80 -31.52
C SER A 26 -17.77 7.07 -32.20
N TYR A 27 -18.95 7.05 -32.83
CA TYR A 27 -19.60 8.25 -33.35
C TYR A 27 -20.88 8.56 -32.57
N GLU A 28 -21.18 9.83 -32.39
CA GLU A 28 -22.38 10.26 -31.69
C GLU A 28 -23.67 9.87 -32.43
N LYS A 29 -24.80 9.90 -31.72
CA LYS A 29 -26.12 9.58 -32.28
C LYS A 29 -27.08 10.72 -32.06
N GLU A 30 -27.47 11.35 -33.14
CA GLU A 30 -28.47 12.40 -33.12
C GLU A 30 -29.90 11.85 -32.96
N PHE A 31 -30.81 12.56 -32.28
CA PHE A 31 -30.63 13.86 -31.62
C PHE A 31 -30.16 13.69 -30.17
N ASN A 32 -29.06 14.34 -29.76
CA ASN A 32 -28.53 14.27 -28.39
C ASN A 32 -28.61 15.61 -27.60
N ASN A 33 -29.50 16.52 -28.02
CA ASN A 33 -29.60 17.92 -27.56
C ASN A 33 -30.17 18.17 -26.16
N SER A 34 -30.29 17.15 -25.33
CA SER A 34 -30.74 17.28 -23.94
C SER A 34 -30.11 16.21 -23.05
N LEU A 35 -30.03 16.46 -21.74
CA LEU A 35 -29.48 15.49 -20.77
C LEU A 35 -30.16 14.11 -20.84
N THR A 36 -31.47 14.08 -21.12
CA THR A 36 -32.26 12.85 -21.26
C THR A 36 -31.98 12.07 -22.55
N LYS A 37 -31.42 12.73 -23.57
CA LYS A 37 -31.05 12.15 -24.86
C LYS A 37 -29.54 11.98 -25.02
N ALA A 38 -28.77 12.28 -23.97
CA ALA A 38 -27.33 12.26 -24.01
C ALA A 38 -26.80 10.90 -24.49
N ASN A 39 -25.85 10.91 -25.42
CA ASN A 39 -25.20 9.68 -25.85
C ASN A 39 -24.27 9.14 -24.75
N GLY A 40 -24.12 7.82 -24.68
CA GLY A 40 -23.14 7.23 -23.77
C GLY A 40 -21.73 7.47 -24.29
N ILE A 41 -20.82 7.92 -23.43
CA ILE A 41 -19.38 7.97 -23.73
C ILE A 41 -18.62 7.04 -22.77
N GLN A 42 -17.75 6.21 -23.33
CA GLN A 42 -16.90 5.31 -22.55
C GLN A 42 -15.67 6.07 -22.05
N ILE A 43 -15.34 5.91 -20.77
CA ILE A 43 -14.15 6.52 -20.17
C ILE A 43 -12.89 5.94 -20.84
N ASN A 44 -11.91 6.82 -21.11
CA ASN A 44 -10.65 6.53 -21.81
C ASN A 44 -10.82 6.03 -23.25
N GLN A 45 -11.99 6.25 -23.86
CA GLN A 45 -12.21 6.04 -25.29
C GLN A 45 -12.62 7.35 -25.95
N THR A 46 -12.20 7.53 -27.20
CA THR A 46 -12.53 8.71 -27.99
C THR A 46 -13.87 8.50 -28.69
N LEU A 47 -14.76 9.47 -28.53
CA LEU A 47 -16.01 9.59 -29.27
C LEU A 47 -15.91 10.77 -30.24
N THR A 48 -16.41 10.59 -31.45
CA THR A 48 -16.48 11.58 -32.51
C THR A 48 -17.85 12.24 -32.47
N GLY A 49 -17.88 13.57 -32.48
CA GLY A 49 -19.10 14.37 -32.54
C GLY A 49 -18.95 15.52 -33.53
N ASN A 50 -20.07 16.14 -33.89
CA ASN A 50 -20.19 17.16 -34.90
C ASN A 50 -21.42 18.04 -34.61
N LEU A 51 -21.21 19.33 -34.37
CA LEU A 51 -22.31 20.27 -34.18
C LEU A 51 -22.96 20.61 -35.53
N GLN A 52 -24.04 19.91 -35.90
CA GLN A 52 -24.63 19.92 -37.26
C GLN A 52 -25.34 21.23 -37.63
N SER A 53 -25.55 22.13 -36.66
CA SER A 53 -26.17 23.44 -36.87
C SER A 53 -25.75 24.48 -35.82
N SER A 54 -26.17 25.74 -36.00
CA SER A 54 -25.83 26.83 -35.06
C SER A 54 -26.49 26.69 -33.69
N ASP A 55 -27.65 26.04 -33.64
CA ASP A 55 -28.40 25.81 -32.40
C ASP A 55 -28.17 24.41 -31.85
N ASP A 56 -27.22 23.68 -32.44
CA ASP A 56 -26.91 22.33 -32.02
C ASP A 56 -26.20 22.31 -30.68
N VAL A 57 -26.50 21.28 -29.91
CA VAL A 57 -25.98 21.09 -28.57
C VAL A 57 -25.80 19.61 -28.39
N ASP A 58 -24.59 19.19 -28.03
CA ASP A 58 -24.33 17.77 -27.88
C ASP A 58 -24.21 17.44 -26.41
N TYR A 59 -25.01 16.47 -25.94
CA TYR A 59 -24.87 15.92 -24.59
C TYR A 59 -24.31 14.50 -24.63
N TYR A 60 -23.32 14.27 -23.77
CA TYR A 60 -22.75 12.96 -23.51
C TYR A 60 -22.89 12.60 -22.03
N LYS A 61 -22.98 11.31 -21.72
CA LYS A 61 -23.14 10.80 -20.36
C LYS A 61 -22.13 9.70 -20.06
N PHE A 62 -21.53 9.76 -18.87
CA PHE A 62 -20.70 8.69 -18.32
C PHE A 62 -20.97 8.51 -16.82
N THR A 63 -20.46 7.42 -16.25
CA THR A 63 -20.61 7.10 -14.82
C THR A 63 -19.27 6.85 -14.15
N ILE A 64 -19.09 7.40 -12.96
CA ILE A 64 -17.95 7.16 -12.09
C ILE A 64 -18.37 6.16 -11.01
N GLY A 65 -17.63 5.07 -10.86
CA GLY A 65 -17.92 4.02 -9.86
C GLY A 65 -17.24 4.23 -8.50
N ALA A 66 -16.12 4.95 -8.48
CA ALA A 66 -15.33 5.25 -7.29
C ALA A 66 -14.74 6.66 -7.40
N THR A 67 -14.53 7.36 -6.28
CA THR A 67 -13.94 8.70 -6.31
C THR A 67 -12.60 8.69 -7.05
N THR A 68 -12.45 9.53 -8.07
CA THR A 68 -11.27 9.56 -8.94
C THR A 68 -11.06 10.94 -9.53
N SER A 69 -9.84 11.24 -9.96
CA SER A 69 -9.58 12.43 -10.77
C SER A 69 -10.03 12.21 -12.21
N ALA A 70 -10.48 13.27 -12.86
CA ALA A 70 -10.89 13.25 -14.26
C ALA A 70 -10.55 14.56 -14.96
N HIS A 71 -10.31 14.50 -16.27
CA HIS A 71 -10.31 15.66 -17.15
C HIS A 71 -10.95 15.28 -18.49
N ILE A 72 -11.46 16.29 -19.19
CA ILE A 72 -12.06 16.11 -20.51
C ILE A 72 -11.08 16.67 -21.54
N ASN A 73 -10.84 15.90 -22.59
CA ASN A 73 -10.07 16.35 -23.73
C ASN A 73 -11.01 16.55 -24.93
N LEU A 74 -10.85 17.67 -25.63
CA LEU A 74 -11.43 17.86 -26.95
C LEU A 74 -10.29 18.10 -27.94
N ARG A 75 -10.23 17.25 -28.97
CA ARG A 75 -9.35 17.39 -30.12
C ARG A 75 -10.18 17.69 -31.36
N HIS A 76 -9.64 18.44 -32.30
CA HIS A 76 -10.25 18.68 -33.61
C HIS A 76 -9.14 18.88 -34.65
N GLU A 77 -9.48 18.92 -35.94
CA GLU A 77 -8.52 19.29 -36.98
C GLU A 77 -8.26 20.80 -36.99
N LEU A 78 -7.14 21.27 -37.57
CA LEU A 78 -6.87 22.71 -37.63
C LEU A 78 -7.93 23.41 -38.50
N VAL A 79 -8.51 24.50 -37.99
CA VAL A 79 -9.53 25.28 -38.71
C VAL A 79 -9.22 26.77 -38.66
N ASP A 80 -9.68 27.51 -39.67
CA ASP A 80 -9.38 28.95 -39.80
C ASP A 80 -10.12 29.81 -38.75
N SER A 81 -11.27 29.33 -38.27
CA SER A 81 -12.08 30.01 -37.26
C SER A 81 -13.05 29.07 -36.58
N GLY A 82 -13.44 29.40 -35.35
CA GLY A 82 -14.43 28.67 -34.57
C GLY A 82 -13.93 28.30 -33.18
N SER A 83 -14.85 27.87 -32.33
CA SER A 83 -14.54 27.42 -30.98
C SER A 83 -15.66 26.54 -30.42
N TRP A 84 -15.24 25.55 -29.65
CA TRP A 84 -16.10 24.64 -28.90
C TRP A 84 -16.03 24.99 -27.42
N VAL A 85 -17.18 25.19 -26.80
CA VAL A 85 -17.31 25.27 -25.36
C VAL A 85 -17.72 23.91 -24.84
N VAL A 86 -16.88 23.35 -23.99
CA VAL A 86 -17.09 22.05 -23.36
C VAL A 86 -17.31 22.28 -21.87
N THR A 87 -18.45 21.81 -21.37
CA THR A 87 -18.81 21.92 -19.95
C THR A 87 -19.05 20.52 -19.38
N LEU A 88 -18.29 20.16 -18.36
CA LEU A 88 -18.58 18.99 -17.52
C LEU A 88 -19.63 19.39 -16.48
N LEU A 89 -20.69 18.60 -16.40
CA LEU A 89 -21.86 18.81 -15.56
C LEU A 89 -22.04 17.62 -14.61
N ASP A 90 -22.52 17.89 -13.40
CA ASP A 90 -22.97 16.84 -12.48
C ASP A 90 -24.40 16.37 -12.81
N ALA A 91 -24.94 15.47 -11.98
CA ALA A 91 -26.27 14.91 -12.15
C ALA A 91 -27.41 15.95 -12.05
N ASP A 92 -27.16 17.07 -11.37
CA ASP A 92 -28.10 18.17 -11.16
C ASP A 92 -27.91 19.29 -12.20
N ASN A 93 -27.18 19.00 -13.28
CA ASN A 93 -26.88 19.92 -14.37
C ASN A 93 -26.08 21.16 -13.91
N GLN A 94 -25.31 21.05 -12.83
CA GLN A 94 -24.40 22.10 -12.38
C GLN A 94 -23.01 21.92 -12.99
N SER A 95 -22.40 23.04 -13.39
CA SER A 95 -21.05 23.05 -13.97
C SER A 95 -20.00 22.64 -12.94
N VAL A 96 -19.31 21.53 -13.23
CA VAL A 96 -18.12 21.06 -12.49
C VAL A 96 -16.87 21.74 -13.02
N THR A 97 -16.68 21.75 -14.34
CA THR A 97 -15.60 22.49 -15.02
C THR A 97 -16.01 22.85 -16.44
N LYS A 98 -15.39 23.90 -16.99
CA LYS A 98 -15.68 24.41 -18.33
C LYS A 98 -14.38 24.90 -18.98
N PHE A 99 -14.24 24.64 -20.28
CA PHE A 99 -13.16 25.21 -21.08
C PHE A 99 -13.65 25.51 -22.50
N THR A 100 -12.89 26.32 -23.21
CA THR A 100 -13.09 26.62 -24.63
C THR A 100 -11.88 26.09 -25.39
N ALA A 101 -12.13 25.26 -26.41
CA ALA A 101 -11.14 24.87 -27.41
C ALA A 101 -11.31 25.80 -28.61
N SER A 102 -10.32 26.64 -28.89
CA SER A 102 -10.33 27.53 -30.05
C SER A 102 -9.81 26.82 -31.31
N SER A 103 -10.12 27.38 -32.48
CA SER A 103 -9.69 26.87 -33.79
C SER A 103 -8.19 26.59 -33.95
N TYR A 104 -7.34 27.24 -33.15
CA TYR A 104 -5.88 27.07 -33.16
C TYR A 104 -5.37 26.11 -32.07
N GLU A 105 -6.23 25.69 -31.14
CA GLU A 105 -5.93 24.76 -30.05
C GLU A 105 -6.50 23.38 -30.36
N ILE A 106 -5.94 22.74 -31.39
CA ILE A 106 -6.40 21.46 -31.95
C ILE A 106 -6.52 20.30 -30.93
N ASN A 107 -5.96 20.45 -29.74
CA ASN A 107 -6.00 19.46 -28.67
C ASN A 107 -5.98 20.18 -27.32
N LYS A 108 -7.11 20.16 -26.61
CA LYS A 108 -7.30 20.94 -25.38
C LYS A 108 -7.90 20.09 -24.27
N ASP A 109 -7.23 20.13 -23.12
CA ASP A 109 -7.72 19.54 -21.88
C ASP A 109 -8.45 20.56 -20.99
N SER A 110 -9.46 20.09 -20.29
CA SER A 110 -10.02 20.77 -19.13
C SER A 110 -9.02 20.76 -17.95
N SER A 111 -9.28 21.61 -16.95
CA SER A 111 -8.68 21.41 -15.63
C SER A 111 -9.04 20.01 -15.09
N THR A 112 -8.11 19.39 -14.35
CA THR A 112 -8.39 18.14 -13.63
C THR A 112 -9.28 18.41 -12.43
N VAL A 113 -10.33 17.60 -12.28
CA VAL A 113 -11.30 17.67 -11.17
C VAL A 113 -11.38 16.33 -10.44
N ASN A 114 -11.77 16.33 -9.17
CA ASN A 114 -12.07 15.10 -8.44
C ASN A 114 -13.57 14.83 -8.49
N LEU A 115 -13.97 13.68 -9.02
CA LEU A 115 -15.35 13.25 -9.16
C LEU A 115 -15.66 12.16 -8.13
N SER A 116 -16.85 12.20 -7.55
CA SER A 116 -17.37 11.16 -6.65
C SER A 116 -18.19 10.13 -7.45
N PRO A 117 -18.55 8.97 -6.87
CA PRO A 117 -19.42 8.02 -7.54
C PRO A 117 -20.74 8.67 -7.97
N GLY A 118 -21.12 8.50 -9.24
CA GLY A 118 -22.30 9.17 -9.77
C GLY A 118 -22.34 9.23 -11.30
N SER A 119 -23.42 9.81 -11.82
CA SER A 119 -23.57 10.13 -13.25
C SER A 119 -23.09 11.55 -13.52
N TYR A 120 -22.39 11.73 -14.63
CA TYR A 120 -21.90 13.01 -15.11
C TYR A 120 -22.27 13.19 -16.58
N TYR A 121 -22.35 14.45 -17.01
CA TYR A 121 -22.69 14.81 -18.37
C TYR A 121 -21.65 15.77 -18.95
N ILE A 122 -21.43 15.69 -20.25
CA ILE A 122 -20.63 16.67 -20.99
C ILE A 122 -21.58 17.38 -21.94
N LYS A 123 -21.55 18.71 -21.92
CA LYS A 123 -22.25 19.55 -22.87
C LYS A 123 -21.23 20.19 -23.79
N VAL A 124 -21.36 19.97 -25.09
CA VAL A 124 -20.58 20.65 -26.12
C VAL A 124 -21.49 21.61 -26.86
N VAL A 125 -21.07 22.87 -26.97
CA VAL A 125 -21.77 23.89 -27.76
C VAL A 125 -20.77 24.73 -28.54
N ARG A 126 -21.29 25.39 -29.56
CA ARG A 126 -20.57 26.42 -30.30
C ARG A 126 -20.42 27.70 -29.47
N ASP A 127 -19.31 28.41 -29.63
CA ASP A 127 -19.09 29.75 -29.05
C ASP A 127 -18.93 30.85 -30.12
N TYR A 128 -18.32 30.56 -31.28
CA TYR A 128 -18.16 31.50 -32.41
C TYR A 128 -18.25 30.79 -33.78
N TYR A 129 -18.40 31.53 -34.90
CA TYR A 129 -18.63 31.05 -36.30
C TYR A 129 -17.96 29.69 -36.63
N MET A 130 -18.67 28.79 -37.33
CA MET A 130 -18.21 27.40 -37.53
C MET A 130 -17.55 27.08 -38.87
N SER A 131 -16.70 26.06 -38.78
CA SER A 131 -16.59 24.94 -39.72
C SER A 131 -17.45 23.76 -39.23
N ASP A 132 -18.21 23.07 -40.11
CA ASP A 132 -19.04 21.88 -39.82
C ASP A 132 -18.21 20.61 -39.54
N LEU A 133 -17.14 20.74 -38.74
CA LEU A 133 -16.10 19.74 -38.57
C LEU A 133 -16.30 18.91 -37.31
N ASP A 134 -15.85 17.67 -37.44
CA ASP A 134 -15.83 16.70 -36.37
C ASP A 134 -14.86 17.13 -35.27
N TYR A 135 -15.29 16.93 -34.04
CA TYR A 135 -14.45 16.96 -32.86
C TYR A 135 -14.35 15.55 -32.26
N TYR A 136 -13.31 15.35 -31.49
CA TYR A 136 -12.96 14.09 -30.85
C TYR A 136 -12.90 14.32 -29.35
N LEU A 137 -13.92 13.82 -28.64
CA LEU A 137 -14.09 13.98 -27.21
C LEU A 137 -13.58 12.74 -26.47
N THR A 138 -12.81 12.93 -25.41
CA THR A 138 -12.37 11.83 -24.53
C THR A 138 -12.53 12.23 -23.07
N VAL A 139 -13.08 11.33 -22.25
CA VAL A 139 -13.09 11.47 -20.79
C VAL A 139 -11.91 10.68 -20.23
N PHE A 140 -10.93 11.37 -19.66
CA PHE A 140 -9.78 10.70 -19.05
C PHE A 140 -9.97 10.54 -17.56
N THR A 141 -9.79 9.31 -17.08
CA THR A 141 -9.54 9.02 -15.66
C THR A 141 -8.27 8.17 -15.54
N PRO A 142 -7.56 8.21 -14.41
CA PRO A 142 -6.45 7.30 -14.18
C PRO A 142 -6.90 5.85 -14.41
N GLN A 143 -6.29 5.17 -15.38
CA GLN A 143 -6.58 3.77 -15.65
C GLN A 143 -6.21 2.94 -14.41
N TYR A 144 -7.19 2.22 -13.85
CA TYR A 144 -6.93 1.24 -12.81
C TYR A 144 -6.29 -0.01 -13.43
N ILE A 145 -5.05 -0.28 -13.06
CA ILE A 145 -4.30 -1.46 -13.46
C ILE A 145 -4.23 -2.37 -12.23
N PRO A 146 -5.03 -3.44 -12.15
CA PRO A 146 -5.09 -4.29 -10.96
C PRO A 146 -3.76 -5.03 -10.74
N VAL A 147 -3.39 -5.23 -9.48
CA VAL A 147 -2.27 -6.13 -9.13
C VAL A 147 -2.71 -7.57 -9.37
N GLN A 148 -2.02 -8.27 -10.26
CA GLN A 148 -2.30 -9.66 -10.61
C GLN A 148 -1.50 -10.64 -9.75
N SER A 149 -0.30 -10.25 -9.31
CA SER A 149 0.48 -11.06 -8.38
C SER A 149 1.43 -10.20 -7.53
N ILE A 150 1.69 -10.67 -6.32
CA ILE A 150 2.70 -10.11 -5.42
C ILE A 150 3.82 -11.15 -5.27
N THR A 151 5.07 -10.72 -5.39
CA THR A 151 6.24 -11.54 -5.03
C THR A 151 6.97 -10.88 -3.88
N ILE A 152 7.35 -11.68 -2.88
CA ILE A 152 8.11 -11.23 -1.71
C ILE A 152 9.49 -11.88 -1.69
N TYR A 153 10.53 -11.10 -1.37
CA TYR A 153 11.89 -11.58 -1.30
C TYR A 153 12.66 -11.00 -0.09
N PRO A 154 13.39 -11.84 0.66
CA PRO A 154 13.42 -13.31 0.57
C PRO A 154 12.08 -13.93 1.03
N SER A 155 11.79 -15.16 0.57
CA SER A 155 10.61 -15.93 1.01
C SER A 155 10.82 -16.62 2.37
N THR A 156 12.06 -16.61 2.87
CA THR A 156 12.43 -17.12 4.19
C THR A 156 13.44 -16.20 4.87
N LEU A 157 13.26 -15.95 6.16
CA LEU A 157 14.23 -15.23 7.00
C LEU A 157 14.61 -16.09 8.21
N ASN A 158 15.91 -16.21 8.44
CA ASN A 158 16.45 -16.75 9.68
C ASN A 158 17.00 -15.58 10.49
N LEU A 159 16.33 -15.27 11.59
CA LEU A 159 16.66 -14.15 12.46
C LEU A 159 16.99 -14.66 13.86
N THR A 160 17.44 -13.73 14.69
CA THR A 160 17.85 -13.98 16.06
C THR A 160 17.16 -12.98 16.96
N VAL A 161 16.69 -13.43 18.12
CA VAL A 161 16.01 -12.54 19.09
C VAL A 161 16.84 -11.29 19.37
N GLY A 162 16.22 -10.11 19.28
CA GLY A 162 16.87 -8.81 19.51
C GLY A 162 17.83 -8.36 18.39
N GLY A 163 17.92 -9.09 17.29
CA GLY A 163 18.67 -8.69 16.10
C GLY A 163 18.09 -7.47 15.40
N SER A 164 18.87 -6.87 14.49
CA SER A 164 18.41 -5.73 13.70
C SER A 164 17.20 -6.10 12.82
N PRO A 165 16.24 -5.18 12.64
CA PRO A 165 15.12 -5.41 11.72
C PRO A 165 15.59 -5.62 10.28
N VAL A 166 14.86 -6.44 9.52
CA VAL A 166 15.13 -6.74 8.11
C VAL A 166 13.96 -6.30 7.25
N THR A 167 14.23 -5.57 6.17
CA THR A 167 13.20 -5.12 5.23
C THR A 167 13.01 -6.13 4.11
N LEU A 168 11.78 -6.60 3.94
CA LEU A 168 11.36 -7.45 2.83
C LEU A 168 11.17 -6.62 1.56
N LYS A 169 11.63 -7.14 0.42
CA LYS A 169 11.39 -6.56 -0.90
C LYS A 169 10.10 -7.13 -1.48
N VAL A 170 9.32 -6.27 -2.12
CA VAL A 170 8.07 -6.65 -2.78
C VAL A 170 8.13 -6.23 -4.24
N SER A 171 7.73 -7.12 -5.15
CA SER A 171 7.51 -6.84 -6.56
C SER A 171 6.05 -7.08 -6.92
N LEU A 172 5.46 -6.17 -7.68
CA LEU A 172 4.09 -6.28 -8.19
C LEU A 172 4.11 -6.60 -9.68
N ASN A 173 3.15 -7.41 -10.14
CA ASN A 173 2.92 -7.67 -11.55
C ASN A 173 1.47 -7.29 -11.93
N PRO A 174 1.26 -6.50 -13.00
CA PRO A 174 2.28 -5.80 -13.79
C PRO A 174 3.00 -4.73 -12.96
N ALA A 175 4.23 -4.36 -13.36
CA ALA A 175 5.05 -3.41 -12.61
C ALA A 175 4.46 -2.00 -12.54
N ASN A 176 3.59 -1.66 -13.50
CA ASN A 176 2.82 -0.42 -13.55
C ASN A 176 1.41 -0.55 -12.93
N ALA A 177 1.12 -1.64 -12.20
CA ALA A 177 -0.12 -1.76 -11.45
C ALA A 177 -0.37 -0.50 -10.60
N SER A 178 -1.61 -0.04 -10.56
CA SER A 178 -2.02 1.15 -9.81
C SER A 178 -1.70 0.90 -8.33
N LYS A 179 -0.59 1.48 -7.86
CA LYS A 179 0.11 1.13 -6.60
C LYS A 179 -0.87 1.05 -5.42
N PRO A 180 -1.32 -0.14 -4.99
CA PRO A 180 -2.20 -0.23 -3.85
C PRO A 180 -1.38 0.01 -2.58
N ALA A 181 -2.04 0.53 -1.54
CA ALA A 181 -1.51 0.37 -0.20
C ALA A 181 -1.37 -1.14 0.10
N LEU A 182 -0.21 -1.57 0.61
CA LEU A 182 0.02 -2.96 0.98
C LEU A 182 -0.30 -3.16 2.46
N LYS A 183 -1.06 -4.20 2.76
CA LYS A 183 -1.34 -4.66 4.13
C LYS A 183 -0.28 -5.67 4.55
N TRP A 184 0.24 -5.51 5.76
CA TRP A 184 1.25 -6.40 6.34
C TRP A 184 0.71 -7.02 7.63
N SER A 185 0.91 -8.32 7.80
CA SER A 185 0.53 -9.03 9.02
C SER A 185 1.57 -10.07 9.40
N SER A 186 1.55 -10.47 10.69
CA SER A 186 2.34 -11.56 11.23
C SER A 186 1.41 -12.58 11.86
N SER A 187 1.62 -13.87 11.59
CA SER A 187 0.87 -14.94 12.24
C SER A 187 1.18 -15.07 13.73
N ASN A 188 2.31 -14.53 14.20
CA ASN A 188 2.70 -14.54 15.62
C ASN A 188 3.59 -13.33 15.97
N SER A 189 2.98 -12.31 16.56
CA SER A 189 3.66 -11.08 16.97
C SER A 189 4.61 -11.26 18.15
N GLN A 190 4.50 -12.34 18.93
CA GLN A 190 5.48 -12.67 19.98
C GLN A 190 6.79 -13.23 19.40
N VAL A 191 6.77 -13.68 18.14
CA VAL A 191 7.97 -14.17 17.42
C VAL A 191 8.53 -13.07 16.53
N ALA A 192 7.71 -12.46 15.67
CA ALA A 192 8.14 -11.39 14.78
C ALA A 192 7.01 -10.40 14.50
N VAL A 193 7.34 -9.11 14.48
CA VAL A 193 6.41 -8.01 14.12
C VAL A 193 6.83 -7.45 12.78
N VAL A 194 5.87 -7.07 11.94
CA VAL A 194 6.12 -6.39 10.66
C VAL A 194 5.45 -5.02 10.63
N LYS A 195 6.17 -4.01 10.16
CA LYS A 195 5.63 -2.66 9.87
C LYS A 195 6.18 -2.17 8.54
N ASN A 196 5.30 -1.88 7.58
CA ASN A 196 5.68 -1.39 6.24
C ASN A 196 6.79 -2.24 5.57
N GLY A 197 6.69 -3.57 5.69
CA GLY A 197 7.67 -4.52 5.15
C GLY A 197 8.96 -4.68 5.97
N GLN A 198 9.15 -3.92 7.06
CA GLN A 198 10.25 -4.12 8.00
C GLN A 198 9.84 -5.14 9.07
N VAL A 199 10.56 -6.26 9.14
CA VAL A 199 10.36 -7.36 10.09
C VAL A 199 11.34 -7.22 11.25
N THR A 200 10.80 -7.16 12.47
CA THR A 200 11.55 -7.08 13.73
C THR A 200 11.41 -8.41 14.50
N PRO A 201 12.52 -9.11 14.83
CA PRO A 201 12.48 -10.33 15.64
C PRO A 201 12.24 -10.02 17.12
N ILE A 202 11.23 -10.65 17.73
CA ILE A 202 10.79 -10.42 19.11
C ILE A 202 11.14 -11.57 20.04
N GLY A 203 10.84 -12.81 19.65
CA GLY A 203 10.98 -14.00 20.48
C GLY A 203 11.23 -15.24 19.64
N PRO A 204 11.72 -16.34 20.26
CA PRO A 204 12.06 -17.54 19.52
C PRO A 204 10.82 -18.25 18.98
N GLY A 205 10.95 -18.86 17.81
CA GLY A 205 9.88 -19.63 17.18
C GLY A 205 9.76 -19.33 15.68
N GLN A 206 8.59 -19.64 15.12
CA GLN A 206 8.28 -19.39 13.72
C GLN A 206 7.06 -18.48 13.59
N ALA A 207 7.13 -17.54 12.66
CA ALA A 207 6.03 -16.68 12.24
C ALA A 207 5.96 -16.63 10.71
N ILE A 208 4.75 -16.49 10.17
CA ILE A 208 4.53 -16.22 8.74
C ILE A 208 4.19 -14.75 8.62
N ILE A 209 4.99 -14.03 7.85
CA ILE A 209 4.72 -12.65 7.48
C ILE A 209 3.95 -12.68 6.16
N THR A 210 2.79 -12.03 6.14
CA THR A 210 1.94 -11.92 4.95
C THR A 210 1.94 -10.49 4.46
N VAL A 211 2.12 -10.30 3.15
CA VAL A 211 1.84 -9.06 2.44
C VAL A 211 0.64 -9.28 1.54
N GLU A 212 -0.31 -8.37 1.56
CA GLU A 212 -1.57 -8.47 0.83
C GLU A 212 -1.88 -7.13 0.14
N SER A 213 -2.47 -7.20 -1.05
CA SER A 213 -3.08 -6.02 -1.68
C SER A 213 -4.20 -5.43 -0.79
N MET A 214 -4.44 -4.11 -0.84
CA MET A 214 -5.51 -3.48 -0.06
C MET A 214 -6.88 -4.16 -0.27
N GLU A 215 -7.14 -4.59 -1.50
CA GLU A 215 -8.38 -5.23 -1.94
C GLU A 215 -8.51 -6.69 -1.46
N GLY A 216 -7.43 -7.30 -0.98
CA GLY A 216 -7.41 -8.69 -0.50
C GLY A 216 -7.40 -9.75 -1.60
N SER A 217 -7.28 -9.36 -2.87
CA SER A 217 -7.35 -10.27 -4.02
C SER A 217 -6.08 -11.10 -4.21
N VAL A 218 -4.92 -10.55 -3.85
CA VAL A 218 -3.61 -11.20 -4.00
C VAL A 218 -2.73 -11.01 -2.76
N SER A 219 -1.94 -12.03 -2.43
CA SER A 219 -1.02 -12.05 -1.30
C SER A 219 0.27 -12.82 -1.58
N ALA A 220 1.29 -12.59 -0.77
CA ALA A 220 2.53 -13.35 -0.73
C ALA A 220 3.01 -13.51 0.72
N THR A 221 3.81 -14.54 1.00
CA THR A 221 4.25 -14.87 2.35
C THR A 221 5.75 -15.04 2.46
N CYS A 222 6.29 -14.68 3.63
CA CYS A 222 7.66 -14.97 4.04
C CYS A 222 7.65 -15.73 5.37
N THR A 223 8.29 -16.89 5.41
CA THR A 223 8.48 -17.65 6.65
C THR A 223 9.64 -17.08 7.44
N VAL A 224 9.39 -16.64 8.67
CA VAL A 224 10.40 -16.11 9.59
C VAL A 224 10.64 -17.13 10.69
N SER A 225 11.87 -17.63 10.76
CA SER A 225 12.36 -18.45 11.85
C SER A 225 13.27 -17.60 12.72
N VAL A 226 12.82 -17.33 13.95
CA VAL A 226 13.62 -16.61 14.95
C VAL A 226 14.22 -17.65 15.88
N SER A 227 15.53 -17.82 15.80
CA SER A 227 16.25 -18.63 16.75
C SER A 227 16.48 -17.86 18.05
N GLU A 228 16.48 -18.57 19.17
CA GLU A 228 17.28 -18.12 20.30
C GLU A 228 18.73 -18.11 19.80
N ASN A 229 19.25 -16.94 19.46
CA ASN A 229 20.61 -16.72 19.86
C ASN A 229 20.56 -16.77 21.39
N GLY A 230 21.03 -17.86 21.99
CA GLY A 230 21.89 -17.58 23.13
C GLY A 230 22.86 -16.51 22.61
N PRO A 231 23.02 -15.31 23.22
CA PRO A 231 24.06 -14.39 22.81
C PRO A 231 25.34 -15.19 22.64
N ASN A 232 26.26 -14.79 21.75
CA ASN A 232 27.63 -15.31 21.79
C ASN A 232 28.09 -15.19 23.24
N TRP A 233 27.89 -16.23 24.05
CA TRP A 233 27.95 -16.07 25.48
C TRP A 233 29.43 -16.01 25.78
N LYS A 234 29.88 -14.92 26.38
CA LYS A 234 31.23 -14.95 26.91
C LYS A 234 31.24 -15.96 28.06
N GLU A 235 31.94 -17.06 27.85
CA GLU A 235 32.20 -18.03 28.92
C GLU A 235 33.06 -17.36 29.98
N LEU A 236 32.54 -17.29 31.19
CA LEU A 236 33.32 -16.96 32.36
C LEU A 236 34.04 -18.22 32.85
N PRO A 237 35.22 -18.08 33.49
CA PRO A 237 35.90 -19.19 34.14
C PRO A 237 34.94 -19.89 35.11
N GLY A 238 34.74 -21.19 34.92
CA GLY A 238 33.80 -22.01 35.68
C GLY A 238 34.34 -23.43 35.92
N GLY A 239 33.43 -24.40 36.05
CA GLY A 239 33.77 -25.84 36.20
C GLY A 239 33.96 -26.31 37.64
N ARG A 240 33.61 -25.48 38.62
CA ARG A 240 33.61 -25.89 40.04
C ARG A 240 32.50 -26.89 40.30
N THR A 241 32.78 -27.85 41.17
CA THR A 241 31.76 -28.71 41.78
C THR A 241 31.36 -28.11 43.13
N VAL A 242 30.07 -27.92 43.35
CA VAL A 242 29.52 -27.27 44.54
C VAL A 242 28.32 -28.06 45.08
N ALA A 243 27.96 -27.85 46.35
CA ALA A 243 26.75 -28.42 46.92
C ALA A 243 25.48 -27.86 46.23
N GLY A 244 24.39 -28.62 46.23
CA GLY A 244 23.14 -28.22 45.56
C GLY A 244 22.49 -26.94 46.11
N ASN A 245 22.84 -26.52 47.33
CA ASN A 245 22.38 -25.27 47.96
C ASN A 245 23.39 -24.11 47.85
N TYR A 246 24.43 -24.25 47.03
CA TYR A 246 25.47 -23.23 46.92
C TYR A 246 24.90 -21.93 46.34
N GLU A 247 25.07 -20.84 47.09
CA GLU A 247 24.63 -19.50 46.68
C GLU A 247 25.73 -18.80 45.88
N TRP A 248 25.35 -18.13 44.80
CA TRP A 248 26.29 -17.40 43.95
C TRP A 248 26.15 -15.89 44.15
N THR A 249 27.23 -15.16 43.88
CA THR A 249 27.18 -13.69 43.80
C THR A 249 27.78 -13.25 42.48
N VAL A 250 27.00 -12.54 41.68
CA VAL A 250 27.46 -11.91 40.43
C VAL A 250 27.81 -10.46 40.74
N LYS A 251 29.02 -10.03 40.39
CA LYS A 251 29.49 -8.65 40.60
C LYS A 251 29.55 -7.89 39.27
N PHE A 252 29.04 -6.68 39.29
CA PHE A 252 29.00 -5.75 38.16
C PHE A 252 29.92 -4.56 38.44
N ASN A 253 30.42 -3.92 37.39
CA ASN A 253 31.24 -2.71 37.48
C ASN A 253 30.41 -1.42 37.61
N LYS A 254 29.08 -1.54 37.56
CA LYS A 254 28.10 -0.46 37.66
C LYS A 254 26.91 -0.94 38.48
N LYS A 255 26.20 0.00 39.10
CA LYS A 255 24.97 -0.32 39.81
C LYS A 255 23.92 -0.84 38.84
N VAL A 256 23.38 -2.02 39.10
CA VAL A 256 22.33 -2.63 38.29
C VAL A 256 21.00 -1.93 38.52
N ASP A 257 20.16 -1.84 37.49
CA ASP A 257 18.76 -1.49 37.65
C ASP A 257 18.01 -2.70 38.23
N PRO A 258 17.49 -2.62 39.48
CA PRO A 258 16.83 -3.76 40.11
C PRO A 258 15.60 -4.26 39.34
N THR A 259 14.96 -3.40 38.55
CA THR A 259 13.76 -3.75 37.79
C THR A 259 14.07 -4.65 36.60
N THR A 260 15.31 -4.64 36.11
CA THR A 260 15.75 -5.49 34.99
C THR A 260 16.47 -6.75 35.44
N VAL A 261 16.69 -6.96 36.75
CA VAL A 261 17.33 -8.18 37.26
C VAL A 261 16.47 -9.43 37.03
N PRO A 262 15.16 -9.45 37.39
CA PRO A 262 14.30 -10.59 37.10
C PRO A 262 14.22 -10.87 35.59
N GLY A 263 14.43 -12.14 35.21
CA GLY A 263 14.40 -12.58 33.80
C GLY A 263 15.72 -12.39 33.04
N ASN A 264 16.64 -11.55 33.52
CA ASN A 264 17.95 -11.34 32.89
C ASN A 264 19.11 -12.01 33.64
N ILE A 265 18.88 -12.56 34.84
CA ILE A 265 19.82 -13.48 35.52
C ILE A 265 19.06 -14.76 35.85
N TYR A 266 19.60 -15.91 35.44
CA TYR A 266 18.94 -17.20 35.68
C TYR A 266 19.93 -18.37 35.60
N VAL A 267 19.51 -19.52 36.13
CA VAL A 267 20.27 -20.77 36.09
C VAL A 267 19.54 -21.78 35.20
N LYS A 268 20.24 -22.50 34.31
CA LYS A 268 19.69 -23.65 33.59
C LYS A 268 20.45 -24.93 33.89
N ASN A 269 19.76 -26.07 33.88
CA ASN A 269 20.40 -27.39 33.89
C ASN A 269 20.87 -27.81 32.48
N ALA A 270 21.48 -28.99 32.36
CA ALA A 270 21.97 -29.54 31.10
C ALA A 270 20.86 -29.76 30.05
N GLN A 271 19.61 -29.92 30.48
CA GLN A 271 18.43 -30.08 29.62
C GLN A 271 17.82 -28.72 29.20
N GLY A 272 18.42 -27.60 29.62
CA GLY A 272 17.94 -26.25 29.30
C GLY A 272 16.78 -25.76 30.17
N GLN A 273 16.36 -26.52 31.18
CA GLN A 273 15.30 -26.12 32.11
C GLN A 273 15.81 -25.01 33.04
N ILE A 274 15.03 -23.94 33.17
CA ILE A 274 15.32 -22.84 34.10
C ILE A 274 15.04 -23.31 35.53
N MET A 275 16.03 -23.14 36.41
CA MET A 275 15.91 -23.44 37.83
C MET A 275 15.28 -22.25 38.55
N LEU A 276 14.49 -22.53 39.58
CA LEU A 276 13.87 -21.49 40.39
C LEU A 276 14.90 -20.92 41.38
N THR A 277 15.33 -19.69 41.12
CA THR A 277 16.45 -19.04 41.83
C THR A 277 16.09 -17.63 42.26
N PRO A 278 15.59 -17.42 43.50
CA PRO A 278 15.47 -16.08 44.05
C PRO A 278 16.74 -15.24 43.87
N LEU A 279 16.55 -14.00 43.43
CA LEU A 279 17.62 -13.04 43.18
C LEU A 279 17.52 -11.92 44.21
N GLN A 280 18.65 -11.56 44.80
CA GLN A 280 18.73 -10.46 45.76
C GLN A 280 19.79 -9.47 45.31
N VAL A 281 19.37 -8.24 44.98
CA VAL A 281 20.31 -7.13 44.76
C VAL A 281 20.87 -6.72 46.13
N MET A 282 22.18 -6.71 46.26
CA MET A 282 22.87 -6.40 47.52
C MET A 282 22.91 -4.89 47.76
N PRO A 283 23.14 -4.42 49.02
CA PRO A 283 23.15 -2.99 49.35
C PRO A 283 24.18 -2.14 48.59
N ASP A 284 25.24 -2.76 48.05
CA ASP A 284 26.22 -2.07 47.20
C ASP A 284 25.64 -1.64 45.83
N GLY A 285 24.48 -2.18 45.45
CA GLY A 285 23.82 -2.01 44.16
C GLY A 285 24.56 -2.64 42.98
N GLN A 286 25.72 -3.26 43.20
CA GLN A 286 26.64 -3.79 42.20
C GLN A 286 26.75 -5.31 42.26
N SER A 287 26.21 -5.93 43.30
CA SER A 287 26.21 -7.38 43.47
C SER A 287 24.78 -7.93 43.44
N VAL A 288 24.58 -9.04 42.75
CA VAL A 288 23.32 -9.80 42.77
C VAL A 288 23.60 -11.20 43.30
N LYS A 289 22.95 -11.57 44.39
CA LYS A 289 23.00 -12.90 44.98
C LYS A 289 21.97 -13.80 44.30
N ILE A 290 22.38 -15.00 43.91
CA ILE A 290 21.54 -16.05 43.32
C ILE A 290 21.40 -17.15 44.37
N ILE A 291 20.18 -17.39 44.82
CA ILE A 291 19.87 -18.30 45.91
C ILE A 291 19.09 -19.47 45.33
N PRO A 292 19.59 -20.72 45.40
CA PRO A 292 18.78 -21.89 45.04
C PRO A 292 17.55 -21.98 45.94
N GLN A 293 16.34 -22.03 45.38
CA GLN A 293 15.14 -22.22 46.21
C GLN A 293 15.12 -23.61 46.87
N ASN A 294 15.60 -24.61 46.15
CA ASN A 294 15.79 -25.99 46.62
C ASN A 294 17.20 -26.45 46.24
N ASN A 295 17.69 -27.50 46.90
CA ASN A 295 18.94 -28.14 46.50
C ASN A 295 18.84 -28.60 45.05
N TYR A 296 19.77 -28.14 44.21
CA TYR A 296 19.91 -28.69 42.87
C TYR A 296 20.33 -30.15 42.95
N ALA A 297 19.81 -30.95 42.00
CA ALA A 297 20.23 -32.33 41.83
C ALA A 297 21.67 -32.40 41.30
N SER A 298 22.30 -33.57 41.44
CA SER A 298 23.60 -33.81 40.83
C SER A 298 23.53 -33.62 39.31
N GLY A 299 24.50 -32.90 38.73
CA GLY A 299 24.50 -32.61 37.30
C GLY A 299 25.26 -31.34 36.92
N LYS A 300 25.18 -31.00 35.63
CA LYS A 300 25.78 -29.78 35.07
C LYS A 300 24.76 -28.66 34.95
N TYR A 301 25.20 -27.46 35.28
CA TYR A 301 24.39 -26.25 35.30
C TYR A 301 25.16 -25.07 34.70
N HIS A 302 24.41 -24.06 34.27
CA HIS A 302 24.96 -22.78 33.81
C HIS A 302 24.22 -21.62 34.46
N ILE A 303 24.96 -20.62 34.94
CA ILE A 303 24.44 -19.30 35.26
C ILE A 303 24.50 -18.45 34.00
N TYR A 304 23.44 -17.70 33.72
CA TYR A 304 23.34 -16.77 32.61
C TYR A 304 23.09 -15.36 33.11
N VAL A 305 23.72 -14.39 32.44
CA VAL A 305 23.45 -12.96 32.59
C VAL A 305 23.20 -12.37 31.21
N ASP A 306 21.93 -12.17 30.91
CA ASP A 306 21.41 -11.71 29.62
C ASP A 306 21.85 -10.28 29.30
N PRO A 307 22.19 -9.97 28.03
CA PRO A 307 22.62 -8.64 27.65
C PRO A 307 21.58 -7.55 27.91
N ARG A 308 20.30 -7.90 28.04
CA ARG A 308 19.20 -6.97 28.35
C ARG A 308 19.20 -6.44 29.80
N LEU A 309 20.04 -7.01 30.68
CA LEU A 309 20.26 -6.42 32.02
C LEU A 309 20.82 -5.00 31.86
N SER A 310 20.18 -4.03 32.51
CA SER A 310 20.61 -2.63 32.49
C SER A 310 21.23 -2.18 33.81
N SER A 311 22.08 -1.16 33.75
CA SER A 311 22.48 -0.36 34.89
C SER A 311 21.49 0.77 35.17
N GLN A 312 21.53 1.36 36.38
CA GLN A 312 20.67 2.47 36.77
C GLN A 312 20.77 3.71 35.85
N ASP A 313 21.87 3.84 35.10
CA ASP A 313 22.08 4.88 34.09
C ASP A 313 21.60 4.49 32.68
N GLY A 314 20.83 3.40 32.54
CA GLY A 314 20.19 2.97 31.30
C GLY A 314 21.09 2.24 30.30
N ARG A 315 22.33 1.92 30.66
CA ARG A 315 23.25 1.16 29.79
C ARG A 315 23.02 -0.34 29.93
N ILE A 316 23.11 -1.06 28.82
CA ILE A 316 23.01 -2.53 28.78
C ILE A 316 24.39 -3.18 28.64
N LEU A 317 24.49 -4.48 28.92
CA LEU A 317 25.73 -5.22 28.69
C LEU A 317 26.03 -5.31 27.19
N LYS A 318 27.32 -5.17 26.83
CA LYS A 318 27.76 -5.32 25.42
C LYS A 318 27.56 -6.73 24.89
N GLN A 319 27.55 -7.73 25.78
CA GLN A 319 27.50 -9.15 25.47
C GLN A 319 26.95 -9.89 26.69
N GLY A 320 26.14 -10.92 26.47
CA GLY A 320 25.73 -11.83 27.54
C GLY A 320 26.90 -12.68 28.02
N VAL A 321 26.90 -13.04 29.31
CA VAL A 321 27.89 -13.95 29.88
C VAL A 321 27.24 -15.19 30.46
N ARG A 322 27.94 -16.32 30.41
CA ARG A 322 27.51 -17.54 31.10
C ARG A 322 28.66 -18.22 31.81
N MET A 323 28.36 -19.05 32.80
CA MET A 323 29.36 -19.76 33.57
C MET A 323 28.85 -21.16 33.92
N GLN A 324 29.60 -22.20 33.54
CA GLN A 324 29.28 -23.58 33.90
C GLN A 324 29.69 -23.89 35.35
N PHE A 325 28.89 -24.69 36.05
CA PHE A 325 29.26 -25.37 37.29
C PHE A 325 28.66 -26.77 37.35
N SER A 326 29.10 -27.58 38.31
CA SER A 326 28.56 -28.92 38.57
C SER A 326 28.09 -29.03 40.00
N VAL A 327 27.07 -29.85 40.24
CA VAL A 327 26.55 -30.17 41.57
C VAL A 327 26.86 -31.64 41.86
N ASN A 328 27.38 -31.93 43.05
CA ASN A 328 27.61 -33.29 43.54
C ASN A 328 26.43 -33.82 44.36
#